data_AF-A0A6A6XK04-F1
#
_entry.id   AF-A0A6A6XK04-F1
#
_cell.length_a   1.000
_cell.length_b   1.000
_cell.length_c   1.000
_cell.angle_alpha   90.00
_cell.angle_beta   90.00
_cell.angle_gamma   90.00
#
_symmetry.space_group_name_H-M   'P 1'
#
loop_
_entity.id
_entity.type
_entity.pdbx_description
1 polymer ?
#
loop_
_entity_poly.entity_id
_entity_poly.type
_entity_poly.pdbx_seq_one_letter_code
_entity_poly.pdbx_strand_id
1 'polypeptide(L)'
;MDADAYLKRHGWRGTGHALDNHGRGIKKPLLIAHKQDQLGLGQKKAAHRTDDQWWMRAFDESLKNIGTGQESTLSQVRKQGVNRGGLYGFFVKGEGLIGTISSTEENSTAEVSDSSTHTSRASTRPSSVSESSTDNEMSDNKATMEKAAGPKSSDSADSSKRKRGEGDAFNEQAARAATVMKRICIRVNKEIKKKIPERHGPTETKETKIKWQKARREARSELKRELTIDAMLAGDLPNPMKYTTKEEALENYDKDMHPNVKLEKNERKLLAEEKAEREVQEKAEAKKAKKESKKRKLEVVEVPDEDEAAIARPSHKQERYPTSGEKKERKRAAEAGLSVEDYRLKLEVEQNQSAIMAKLAKLSVDEQAQYQERAALKQQTLELYVLRRIQKKESKNTAISKSKSPEVLFFTDLNGDTNLLNAIPPPPNYARKIDGSVPLDPAIWANRNVKDLTKEERTARRNWMRQKRHPEGTAEAEAARTSEARKLAKKRRRQDNKDALVAKLLGQQGIKTGATKEQKATARSSAKKLLKEQKRERNEAVGKKTGKKMSKGKAAKGQKGGRNQG
;
A
#
# COMPACT_ATOMS: atom_id res chain seq x y z
N MET A 1 -30.13 -18.73 27.99
CA MET A 1 -29.46 -17.51 27.46
C MET A 1 -30.56 -16.59 26.94
N ASP A 2 -30.81 -15.47 27.61
CA ASP A 2 -31.84 -14.51 27.18
C ASP A 2 -31.39 -13.69 25.96
N ALA A 3 -31.88 -14.10 24.79
CA ALA A 3 -31.64 -13.39 23.54
C ALA A 3 -32.18 -11.95 23.60
N ASP A 4 -33.31 -11.74 24.27
CA ASP A 4 -33.95 -10.42 24.37
C ASP A 4 -33.17 -9.46 25.26
N ALA A 5 -32.66 -9.93 26.41
CA ALA A 5 -31.77 -9.13 27.26
C ALA A 5 -30.49 -8.73 26.50
N TYR A 6 -29.96 -9.63 25.68
CA TYR A 6 -28.78 -9.37 24.84
C TYR A 6 -29.05 -8.31 23.75
N LEU A 7 -30.17 -8.42 23.03
CA LEU A 7 -30.55 -7.48 21.97
C LEU A 7 -30.91 -6.10 22.53
N LYS A 8 -31.66 -6.03 23.64
CA LYS A 8 -31.96 -4.78 24.36
C LYS A 8 -30.66 -4.10 24.84
N ARG A 9 -29.67 -4.86 25.33
CA ARG A 9 -28.33 -4.32 25.68
C ARG A 9 -27.63 -3.66 24.49
N HIS A 10 -27.70 -4.29 23.32
CA HIS A 10 -27.17 -3.76 22.04
C HIS A 10 -28.05 -2.68 21.41
N GLY A 11 -29.11 -2.26 22.12
CA GLY A 11 -29.90 -1.10 21.79
C GLY A 11 -31.06 -1.38 20.86
N TRP A 12 -31.46 -2.63 20.66
CA TRP A 12 -32.72 -2.93 19.97
C TRP A 12 -33.91 -2.50 20.83
N ARG A 13 -34.91 -1.86 20.22
CA ARG A 13 -36.19 -1.56 20.86
C ARG A 13 -37.18 -2.68 20.53
N GLY A 14 -37.43 -3.58 21.49
CA GLY A 14 -38.44 -4.65 21.39
C GLY A 14 -37.86 -6.08 21.48
N THR A 15 -38.75 -7.06 21.69
CA THR A 15 -38.48 -8.50 21.59
C THR A 15 -38.44 -8.84 20.10
N GLY A 16 -37.27 -9.26 19.62
CA GLY A 16 -36.80 -9.06 18.24
C GLY A 16 -37.84 -9.19 17.12
N HIS A 17 -37.97 -8.16 16.26
CA HIS A 17 -38.04 -8.27 14.78
C HIS A 17 -38.08 -6.88 14.08
N ALA A 18 -37.23 -6.75 13.04
CA ALA A 18 -37.07 -5.73 11.99
C ALA A 18 -36.72 -4.26 12.33
N LEU A 19 -35.75 -3.72 11.57
CA LEU A 19 -35.41 -2.30 11.38
C LEU A 19 -36.54 -1.57 10.64
N ASP A 20 -37.75 -1.59 11.18
CA ASP A 20 -38.92 -0.97 10.57
C ASP A 20 -39.00 0.54 10.87
N ASN A 21 -39.63 1.31 9.98
CA ASN A 21 -39.80 2.76 10.10
C ASN A 21 -40.74 3.16 11.25
N HIS A 22 -41.51 2.21 11.79
CA HIS A 22 -42.47 2.40 12.88
C HIS A 22 -41.83 2.44 14.29
N GLY A 23 -40.53 2.77 14.40
CA GLY A 23 -39.89 3.06 15.70
C GLY A 23 -39.51 1.85 16.56
N ARG A 24 -39.63 0.61 16.03
CA ARG A 24 -39.30 -0.66 16.70
C ARG A 24 -37.89 -1.18 16.36
N GLY A 25 -36.97 -0.27 16.03
CA GLY A 25 -35.59 -0.57 15.61
C GLY A 25 -34.54 -0.24 16.67
N ILE A 26 -33.26 -0.29 16.26
CA ILE A 26 -32.13 0.06 17.14
C ILE A 26 -32.30 1.52 17.61
N LYS A 27 -32.35 1.73 18.93
CA LYS A 27 -32.49 3.01 19.65
C LYS A 27 -31.50 4.08 19.19
N LYS A 28 -30.37 3.67 18.60
CA LYS A 28 -29.39 4.56 17.97
C LYS A 28 -29.19 4.08 16.53
N PRO A 29 -29.45 4.92 15.50
CA PRO A 29 -29.07 4.57 14.14
C PRO A 29 -27.56 4.31 14.12
N LEU A 30 -27.16 3.17 13.57
CA LEU A 30 -25.74 2.85 13.43
C LEU A 30 -25.11 3.91 12.52
N LEU A 31 -24.33 4.81 13.11
CA LEU A 31 -23.47 5.74 12.39
C LEU A 31 -22.36 4.94 11.71
N ILE A 32 -22.69 4.33 10.57
CA ILE A 32 -21.69 3.79 9.65
C ILE A 32 -21.08 5.00 8.96
N ALA A 33 -19.81 5.29 9.25
CA ALA A 33 -19.08 6.35 8.57
C ALA A 33 -19.12 6.08 7.06
N HIS A 34 -19.94 6.83 6.33
CA HIS A 34 -20.04 6.72 4.89
C HIS A 34 -18.77 7.33 4.29
N LYS A 35 -17.77 6.49 4.06
CA LYS A 35 -16.51 6.91 3.44
C LYS A 35 -16.82 7.35 2.00
N GLN A 36 -16.89 8.66 1.76
CA GLN A 36 -17.09 9.25 0.43
C GLN A 36 -15.85 9.18 -0.48
N ASP A 37 -14.81 8.44 -0.10
CA ASP A 37 -13.73 8.14 -1.02
C ASP A 37 -14.27 7.23 -2.13
N GLN A 38 -14.26 7.70 -3.38
CA GLN A 38 -14.49 6.88 -4.58
C GLN A 38 -13.48 5.72 -4.73
N LEU A 39 -12.49 5.64 -3.83
CA LEU A 39 -11.55 4.53 -3.71
C LEU A 39 -12.22 3.46 -2.83
N GLY A 40 -13.12 2.68 -3.45
CA GLY A 40 -13.85 1.59 -2.80
C GLY A 40 -12.98 0.68 -1.92
N LEU A 41 -13.61 0.05 -0.92
CA LEU A 41 -13.04 -0.99 -0.07
C LEU A 41 -12.54 -2.14 -0.96
N GLY A 42 -11.29 -2.06 -1.41
CA GLY A 42 -10.73 -3.01 -2.38
C GLY A 42 -9.92 -2.34 -3.49
N GLN A 43 -9.09 -1.34 -3.19
CA GLN A 43 -8.03 -0.97 -4.13
C GLN A 43 -7.19 -2.22 -4.42
N LYS A 44 -7.34 -2.78 -5.62
CA LYS A 44 -6.55 -3.86 -6.24
C LYS A 44 -5.02 -3.60 -6.23
N LYS A 45 -4.58 -2.45 -5.73
CA LYS A 45 -3.18 -2.06 -5.52
C LYS A 45 -2.53 -2.74 -4.32
N ALA A 46 -3.28 -3.32 -3.38
CA ALA A 46 -2.69 -4.19 -2.35
C ALA A 46 -2.41 -5.60 -2.90
N ALA A 47 -3.41 -6.21 -3.57
CA ALA A 47 -3.28 -7.57 -4.13
C ALA A 47 -2.28 -7.69 -5.31
N HIS A 48 -1.97 -6.57 -6.01
CA HIS A 48 -1.02 -6.54 -7.12
C HIS A 48 0.24 -5.70 -6.83
N ARG A 49 0.51 -5.32 -5.58
CA ARG A 49 1.84 -4.77 -5.27
C ARG A 49 2.84 -5.92 -5.36
N THR A 50 3.84 -5.71 -6.20
CA THR A 50 4.98 -6.58 -6.51
C THR A 50 5.72 -7.11 -5.27
N ASP A 51 5.47 -6.51 -4.10
CA ASP A 51 6.05 -6.86 -2.82
C ASP A 51 5.50 -8.19 -2.26
N ASP A 52 4.27 -8.61 -2.60
CA ASP A 52 3.68 -9.88 -2.12
C ASP A 52 3.98 -11.08 -3.03
N GLN A 53 4.52 -10.84 -4.24
CA GLN A 53 4.85 -11.88 -5.24
C GLN A 53 6.36 -12.17 -5.36
N TRP A 54 7.17 -11.72 -4.41
CA TRP A 54 8.62 -11.94 -4.44
C TRP A 54 8.98 -13.42 -4.30
N TRP A 55 8.20 -14.20 -3.54
CA TRP A 55 8.42 -15.64 -3.35
C TRP A 55 8.13 -16.45 -4.63
N MET A 56 7.09 -16.11 -5.38
CA MET A 56 6.80 -16.71 -6.69
C MET A 56 7.95 -16.48 -7.67
N ARG A 57 8.52 -15.26 -7.68
CA ARG A 57 9.67 -14.94 -8.54
C ARG A 57 10.94 -15.68 -8.10
N ALA A 58 11.23 -15.74 -6.80
CA ALA A 58 12.38 -16.46 -6.28
C ALA A 58 12.27 -17.98 -6.53
N PHE A 59 11.05 -18.53 -6.47
CA PHE A 59 10.78 -19.92 -6.79
C PHE A 59 10.94 -20.20 -8.30
N ASP A 60 10.34 -19.38 -9.18
CA ASP A 60 10.50 -19.51 -10.63
C ASP A 60 11.98 -19.34 -11.08
N GLU A 61 12.71 -18.44 -10.44
CA GLU A 61 14.15 -18.25 -10.68
C GLU A 61 14.96 -19.46 -10.19
N SER A 62 14.56 -20.07 -9.07
CA SER A 62 15.18 -21.31 -8.61
C SER A 62 14.96 -22.47 -9.57
N LEU A 63 13.75 -22.60 -10.14
CA LEU A 63 13.44 -23.64 -11.13
C LEU A 63 14.22 -23.46 -12.43
N LYS A 64 14.42 -22.22 -12.87
CA LYS A 64 15.23 -21.91 -14.07
C LYS A 64 16.71 -22.19 -13.89
N ASN A 65 17.20 -22.17 -12.65
CA ASN A 65 18.61 -22.39 -12.32
C ASN A 65 18.92 -23.87 -11.99
N ILE A 66 17.92 -24.75 -11.98
CA ILE A 66 18.15 -26.19 -11.86
C ILE A 66 18.80 -26.67 -13.16
N GLY A 67 20.07 -27.12 -13.07
CA GLY A 67 20.85 -27.65 -14.20
C GLY A 67 21.88 -26.71 -14.80
N THR A 68 21.91 -25.42 -14.42
CA THR A 68 22.87 -24.43 -14.98
C THR A 68 24.14 -24.24 -14.14
N GLY A 69 24.27 -24.96 -13.01
CA GLY A 69 25.41 -24.83 -12.09
C GLY A 69 25.46 -23.51 -11.31
N GLN A 70 24.50 -22.60 -11.51
CA GLN A 70 24.43 -21.33 -10.78
C GLN A 70 23.72 -21.51 -9.43
N GLU A 71 24.26 -20.87 -8.39
CA GLU A 71 23.60 -20.86 -7.08
C GLU A 71 22.22 -20.20 -7.15
N SER A 72 21.17 -20.96 -6.86
CA SER A 72 19.81 -20.43 -6.82
C SER A 72 19.68 -19.28 -5.80
N THR A 73 18.80 -18.32 -6.07
CA THR A 73 18.51 -17.22 -5.13
C THR A 73 18.00 -17.75 -3.77
N LEU A 74 17.37 -18.93 -3.75
CA LEU A 74 17.03 -19.68 -2.53
C LEU A 74 18.26 -20.20 -1.77
N SER A 75 19.27 -20.73 -2.47
CA SER A 75 20.55 -21.16 -1.89
C SER A 75 21.30 -19.96 -1.28
N GLN A 76 21.25 -18.80 -1.93
CA GLN A 76 21.87 -17.58 -1.43
C GLN A 76 21.15 -17.00 -0.20
N VAL A 77 19.82 -17.10 -0.15
CA VAL A 77 19.02 -16.76 1.05
C VAL A 77 19.31 -17.74 2.20
N ARG A 78 19.53 -19.03 1.91
CA ARG A 78 19.91 -20.05 2.90
C ARG A 78 21.31 -19.82 3.47
N LYS A 79 22.27 -19.40 2.63
CA LYS A 79 23.66 -19.12 3.02
C LYS A 79 23.83 -17.78 3.74
N GLN A 80 23.24 -16.69 3.24
CA GLN A 80 23.45 -15.34 3.78
C GLN A 80 22.44 -14.97 4.89
N GLY A 81 21.36 -15.73 5.06
CA GLY A 81 20.27 -15.41 5.97
C GLY A 81 19.47 -14.18 5.53
N VAL A 82 18.22 -14.09 5.97
CA VAL A 82 17.29 -13.00 5.62
C VAL A 82 17.62 -11.67 6.34
N ASN A 83 18.90 -11.39 6.56
CA ASN A 83 19.37 -10.21 7.29
C ASN A 83 19.34 -8.91 6.45
N ARG A 84 18.89 -8.98 5.18
CA ARG A 84 18.73 -7.81 4.29
C ARG A 84 17.37 -7.11 4.33
N GLY A 85 16.56 -7.35 5.36
CA GLY A 85 15.43 -6.48 5.69
C GLY A 85 14.19 -6.66 4.82
N GLY A 86 13.86 -7.90 4.48
CA GLY A 86 12.54 -8.29 3.95
C GLY A 86 11.63 -8.87 5.05
N LEU A 87 10.35 -9.04 4.74
CA LEU A 87 9.26 -9.48 5.63
C LEU A 87 9.58 -10.77 6.45
N TYR A 88 10.56 -11.56 6.03
CA TYR A 88 10.96 -12.83 6.65
C TYR A 88 12.15 -12.73 7.62
N GLY A 89 12.66 -11.52 7.89
CA GLY A 89 13.67 -11.29 8.94
C GLY A 89 13.16 -11.54 10.37
N PHE A 90 11.87 -11.88 10.53
CA PHE A 90 11.25 -12.24 11.80
C PHE A 90 11.16 -13.75 12.04
N PHE A 91 11.46 -14.59 11.03
CA PHE A 91 11.57 -16.02 11.23
C PHE A 91 12.97 -16.32 11.78
N VAL A 92 13.04 -16.51 13.10
CA VAL A 92 14.20 -17.12 13.75
C VAL A 92 14.32 -18.52 13.17
N LYS A 93 15.46 -18.83 12.55
CA LYS A 93 15.82 -20.20 12.15
C LYS A 93 15.79 -21.03 13.43
N GLY A 94 14.72 -21.81 13.63
CA GLY A 94 14.70 -22.81 14.70
C GLY A 94 15.87 -23.77 14.48
N GLU A 95 16.49 -24.24 15.56
CA GLU A 95 17.34 -25.44 15.50
C GLU A 95 16.60 -26.50 14.68
N GLY A 96 17.26 -27.00 13.63
CA GLY A 96 16.69 -28.09 12.87
C GLY A 96 16.50 -29.28 13.81
N LEU A 97 15.29 -29.85 13.83
CA LEU A 97 15.15 -31.20 14.37
C LEU A 97 16.08 -32.10 13.56
N ILE A 98 17.03 -32.73 14.23
CA ILE A 98 17.78 -33.87 13.69
C ILE A 98 16.72 -34.90 13.35
N GLY A 99 16.51 -35.12 12.04
CA GLY A 99 15.58 -36.14 11.57
C GLY A 99 16.11 -37.51 11.99
N THR A 100 15.24 -38.38 12.45
CA THR A 100 15.53 -39.78 12.85
C THR A 100 15.89 -40.69 11.67
N ILE A 101 16.20 -40.12 10.51
CA ILE A 101 16.76 -40.86 9.38
C ILE A 101 18.27 -40.86 9.59
N SER A 102 18.77 -42.00 10.03
CA SER A 102 20.20 -42.31 10.17
C SER A 102 20.92 -41.94 8.88
N SER A 103 21.57 -40.78 8.87
CA SER A 103 22.56 -40.45 7.85
C SER A 103 23.80 -41.28 8.18
N THR A 104 23.86 -42.47 7.58
CA THR A 104 25.07 -43.29 7.49
C THR A 104 26.12 -42.47 6.76
N GLU A 105 27.08 -41.95 7.52
CA GLU A 105 28.29 -41.33 6.99
C GLU A 105 29.14 -42.43 6.37
N GLU A 106 29.35 -42.38 5.06
CA GLU A 106 30.54 -42.96 4.45
C GLU A 106 31.28 -41.87 3.67
N ASN A 107 32.46 -41.60 4.21
CA ASN A 107 33.47 -40.71 3.71
C ASN A 107 34.40 -41.52 2.78
N SER A 108 34.64 -40.97 1.59
CA SER A 108 35.87 -41.12 0.80
C SER A 108 36.31 -42.49 0.23
N THR A 109 36.70 -42.41 -1.06
CA THR A 109 37.87 -43.07 -1.71
C THR A 109 37.59 -44.22 -2.67
N ALA A 110 37.81 -43.91 -3.97
CA ALA A 110 38.46 -44.70 -5.02
C ALA A 110 37.87 -46.03 -5.57
N GLU A 111 37.97 -46.11 -6.91
CA GLU A 111 38.25 -47.28 -7.75
C GLU A 111 37.12 -48.25 -8.16
N VAL A 112 36.89 -48.25 -9.48
CA VAL A 112 36.85 -49.41 -10.40
C VAL A 112 35.57 -50.26 -10.52
N SER A 113 35.16 -50.37 -11.80
CA SER A 113 34.45 -51.46 -12.49
C SER A 113 32.97 -51.76 -12.22
N ASP A 114 32.21 -51.41 -13.27
CA ASP A 114 31.58 -52.36 -14.20
C ASP A 114 30.12 -52.82 -13.97
N SER A 115 29.43 -52.86 -15.11
CA SER A 115 28.27 -53.65 -15.46
C SER A 115 26.93 -53.41 -14.75
N SER A 116 26.02 -52.71 -15.41
CA SER A 116 25.05 -53.38 -16.31
C SER A 116 23.96 -52.43 -16.82
N THR A 117 23.89 -52.36 -18.16
CA THR A 117 22.69 -52.33 -19.02
C THR A 117 21.34 -51.97 -18.41
N HIS A 118 20.63 -51.01 -19.02
CA HIS A 118 19.39 -51.21 -19.80
C HIS A 118 18.95 -49.85 -20.40
N THR A 119 19.20 -49.63 -21.69
CA THR A 119 18.19 -49.70 -22.78
C THR A 119 17.42 -48.38 -23.00
N SER A 120 18.04 -47.53 -23.84
CA SER A 120 17.44 -46.80 -24.97
C SER A 120 16.00 -46.27 -24.91
N ARG A 121 15.85 -44.96 -25.13
CA ARG A 121 15.08 -44.49 -26.31
C ARG A 121 15.44 -43.08 -26.77
N ALA A 122 15.79 -43.03 -28.05
CA ALA A 122 16.12 -41.85 -28.84
C ALA A 122 14.87 -41.06 -29.25
N SER A 123 15.01 -39.74 -29.39
CA SER A 123 14.39 -39.03 -30.52
C SER A 123 15.17 -37.77 -30.85
N THR A 124 15.71 -37.84 -32.05
CA THR A 124 16.54 -36.90 -32.79
C THR A 124 15.73 -35.71 -33.29
N ARG A 125 16.42 -34.57 -33.24
CA ARG A 125 16.22 -33.34 -34.01
C ARG A 125 16.37 -33.63 -35.51
N PRO A 126 15.77 -32.82 -36.40
CA PRO A 126 16.63 -32.20 -37.42
C PRO A 126 16.36 -30.71 -37.66
N SER A 127 17.40 -30.11 -38.22
CA SER A 127 17.56 -28.73 -38.68
C SER A 127 17.31 -28.68 -40.20
N SER A 128 16.70 -27.60 -40.70
CA SER A 128 16.85 -27.05 -42.07
C SER A 128 15.92 -25.84 -42.19
N VAL A 129 16.39 -24.59 -42.19
CA VAL A 129 16.85 -23.78 -43.35
C VAL A 129 15.86 -23.78 -44.51
N SER A 130 15.23 -22.63 -44.75
CA SER A 130 14.84 -22.13 -46.07
C SER A 130 14.58 -20.63 -46.01
N GLU A 131 15.34 -19.91 -46.82
CA GLU A 131 15.18 -18.51 -47.18
C GLU A 131 14.05 -18.39 -48.22
N SER A 132 13.20 -17.35 -48.14
CA SER A 132 12.65 -16.71 -49.34
C SER A 132 12.16 -15.31 -49.02
N SER A 133 12.62 -14.40 -49.86
CA SER A 133 12.31 -12.99 -49.99
C SER A 133 10.89 -12.77 -50.52
N THR A 134 10.26 -11.66 -50.14
CA THR A 134 9.62 -10.71 -51.07
C THR A 134 9.09 -9.49 -50.33
N ASP A 135 9.36 -8.36 -50.95
CA ASP A 135 8.93 -7.01 -50.62
C ASP A 135 7.40 -6.89 -50.53
N ASN A 136 6.92 -6.05 -49.60
CA ASN A 136 5.78 -5.21 -49.92
C ASN A 136 5.78 -3.90 -49.13
N GLU A 137 5.69 -2.84 -49.92
CA GLU A 137 5.58 -1.43 -49.60
C GLU A 137 4.28 -1.04 -48.88
N MET A 138 4.29 0.20 -48.37
CA MET A 138 3.14 1.11 -48.23
C MET A 138 2.02 0.76 -47.24
N SER A 139 1.91 1.54 -46.17
CA SER A 139 0.93 2.65 -46.17
C SER A 139 0.99 3.46 -44.88
N ASP A 140 1.33 4.73 -45.05
CA ASP A 140 0.92 5.83 -44.20
C ASP A 140 -0.60 5.80 -44.00
N ASN A 141 -1.08 5.89 -42.76
CA ASN A 141 -2.40 6.42 -42.50
C ASN A 141 -2.40 7.31 -41.24
N LYS A 142 -1.97 8.54 -41.52
CA LYS A 142 -2.28 9.77 -40.82
C LYS A 142 -3.75 10.13 -41.08
N ALA A 143 -4.60 10.04 -40.05
CA ALA A 143 -5.90 10.72 -40.00
C ALA A 143 -6.07 11.26 -38.57
N THR A 144 -5.82 12.54 -38.26
CA THR A 144 -6.74 13.68 -38.41
C THR A 144 -8.21 13.34 -38.17
N MET A 145 -8.64 13.38 -36.91
CA MET A 145 -9.99 13.82 -36.56
C MET A 145 -9.91 15.10 -35.72
N GLU A 146 -9.97 16.22 -36.44
CA GLU A 146 -10.67 17.43 -35.98
C GLU A 146 -12.20 17.19 -35.97
N LYS A 147 -12.93 18.11 -35.33
CA LYS A 147 -14.39 18.21 -35.10
C LYS A 147 -14.91 17.46 -33.86
N ALA A 148 -15.72 18.05 -32.98
CA ALA A 148 -16.43 19.32 -33.02
C ALA A 148 -16.65 19.86 -31.60
N ALA A 149 -16.48 21.17 -31.47
CA ALA A 149 -17.05 21.95 -30.39
C ALA A 149 -18.56 22.06 -30.61
N GLY A 150 -19.34 21.82 -29.55
CA GLY A 150 -20.77 22.12 -29.47
C GLY A 150 -21.07 22.71 -28.09
N PRO A 151 -21.70 23.90 -28.01
CA PRO A 151 -21.98 24.57 -26.75
C PRO A 151 -23.26 24.00 -26.12
N LYS A 152 -23.26 23.76 -24.81
CA LYS A 152 -24.49 23.54 -24.04
C LYS A 152 -24.58 24.56 -22.90
N SER A 153 -25.45 25.55 -23.16
CA SER A 153 -26.38 26.26 -22.26
C SER A 153 -26.37 25.81 -20.79
N SER A 154 -26.09 26.68 -19.82
CA SER A 154 -26.98 27.71 -19.23
C SER A 154 -28.30 27.13 -18.70
N ASP A 155 -28.41 27.06 -17.36
CA ASP A 155 -29.55 27.57 -16.56
C ASP A 155 -29.67 26.82 -15.22
N SER A 156 -29.09 27.41 -14.17
CA SER A 156 -29.69 27.44 -12.82
C SER A 156 -28.87 28.37 -11.91
N ALA A 157 -29.14 29.66 -12.02
CA ALA A 157 -28.69 30.65 -11.05
C ALA A 157 -29.89 31.57 -10.74
N ASP A 158 -30.61 31.29 -9.66
CA ASP A 158 -31.47 32.31 -9.07
C ASP A 158 -31.52 32.21 -7.53
N SER A 159 -31.48 33.38 -6.92
CA SER A 159 -31.69 33.71 -5.50
C SER A 159 -30.55 33.47 -4.49
N SER A 160 -29.55 34.36 -4.48
CA SER A 160 -28.99 34.89 -3.22
C SER A 160 -28.27 36.22 -3.43
N LYS A 161 -29.05 37.25 -3.76
CA LYS A 161 -28.60 38.64 -3.83
C LYS A 161 -28.53 39.22 -2.42
N ARG A 162 -27.38 39.08 -1.74
CA ARG A 162 -27.07 39.86 -0.53
C ARG A 162 -25.62 40.34 -0.54
N LYS A 163 -25.49 41.68 -0.63
CA LYS A 163 -24.34 42.53 -0.22
C LYS A 163 -22.98 42.20 -0.86
N ARG A 164 -22.81 42.61 -2.12
CA ARG A 164 -21.49 42.78 -2.76
C ARG A 164 -20.86 44.08 -2.27
N GLY A 165 -20.04 43.97 -1.23
CA GLY A 165 -19.01 44.99 -0.93
C GLY A 165 -17.76 44.71 -1.77
N GLU A 166 -16.85 45.68 -1.88
CA GLU A 166 -15.64 45.76 -2.72
C GLU A 166 -14.66 44.57 -2.70
N GLY A 167 -14.92 43.48 -1.96
CA GLY A 167 -14.11 42.27 -1.93
C GLY A 167 -14.16 41.38 -3.18
N ASP A 168 -15.09 41.60 -4.12
CA ASP A 168 -15.22 40.77 -5.32
C ASP A 168 -14.11 41.03 -6.36
N ALA A 169 -13.57 42.26 -6.44
CA ALA A 169 -12.56 42.62 -7.45
C ALA A 169 -11.21 41.91 -7.21
N PHE A 170 -10.78 41.76 -5.95
CA PHE A 170 -9.54 41.05 -5.62
C PHE A 170 -9.65 39.55 -5.91
N ASN A 171 -10.82 38.97 -5.68
CA ASN A 171 -11.08 37.57 -5.95
C ASN A 171 -11.11 37.29 -7.47
N GLU A 172 -11.58 38.24 -8.27
CA GLU A 172 -11.57 38.13 -9.74
C GLU A 172 -10.14 38.12 -10.32
N GLN A 173 -9.26 39.02 -9.87
CA GLN A 173 -7.86 39.04 -10.32
C GLN A 173 -7.13 37.74 -9.95
N ALA A 174 -7.37 37.22 -8.73
CA ALA A 174 -6.84 35.93 -8.31
C ALA A 174 -7.37 34.76 -9.17
N ALA A 175 -8.66 34.77 -9.52
CA ALA A 175 -9.27 33.76 -10.39
C ALA A 175 -8.71 33.80 -11.83
N ARG A 176 -8.49 35.00 -12.36
CA ARG A 176 -7.83 35.21 -13.67
C ARG A 176 -6.39 34.69 -13.64
N ALA A 177 -5.60 35.07 -12.64
CA ALA A 177 -4.23 34.58 -12.46
C ALA A 177 -4.17 33.05 -12.33
N ALA A 178 -5.09 32.43 -11.58
CA ALA A 178 -5.18 30.98 -11.45
C ALA A 178 -5.47 30.28 -12.79
N THR A 179 -6.33 30.87 -13.62
CA THR A 179 -6.67 30.35 -14.96
C THR A 179 -5.46 30.42 -15.89
N VAL A 180 -4.72 31.53 -15.89
CA VAL A 180 -3.47 31.69 -16.66
C VAL A 180 -2.42 30.67 -16.21
N MET A 181 -2.21 30.49 -14.90
CA MET A 181 -1.29 29.48 -14.37
C MET A 181 -1.66 28.05 -14.75
N LYS A 182 -2.95 27.74 -14.84
CA LYS A 182 -3.44 26.44 -15.32
C LYS A 182 -3.08 26.22 -16.80
N ARG A 183 -3.27 27.24 -17.65
CA ARG A 183 -2.86 27.21 -19.07
C ARG A 183 -1.34 27.04 -19.21
N ILE A 184 -0.55 27.75 -18.43
CA ILE A 184 0.92 27.60 -18.39
C ILE A 184 1.30 26.17 -18.01
N CYS A 185 0.71 25.59 -16.95
CA CYS A 185 1.02 24.22 -16.54
C CYS A 185 0.71 23.17 -17.61
N ILE A 186 -0.37 23.35 -18.40
CA ILE A 186 -0.72 22.48 -19.52
C ILE A 186 0.32 22.62 -20.65
N ARG A 187 0.68 23.86 -21.03
CA ARG A 187 1.69 24.14 -22.05
C ARG A 187 3.05 23.54 -21.68
N VAL A 188 3.47 23.71 -20.42
CA VAL A 188 4.69 23.10 -19.87
C VAL A 188 4.69 21.58 -20.03
N ASN A 189 3.59 20.91 -19.70
CA ASN A 189 3.50 19.45 -19.83
C ASN A 189 3.57 19.00 -21.31
N LYS A 190 2.93 19.73 -22.22
CA LYS A 190 2.95 19.46 -23.66
C LYS A 190 4.36 19.59 -24.22
N GLU A 191 5.05 20.68 -23.91
CA GLU A 191 6.42 20.94 -24.35
C GLU A 191 7.44 19.99 -23.73
N ILE A 192 7.30 19.62 -22.46
CA ILE A 192 8.15 18.61 -21.83
C ILE A 192 7.97 17.23 -22.47
N LYS A 193 6.73 16.88 -22.88
CA LYS A 193 6.47 15.62 -23.58
C LYS A 193 7.10 15.61 -24.98
N LYS A 194 7.21 16.77 -25.65
CA LYS A 194 7.91 16.90 -26.94
C LYS A 194 9.43 16.88 -26.78
N LYS A 195 9.99 17.66 -25.86
CA LYS A 195 11.44 17.85 -25.69
C LYS A 195 12.13 16.65 -25.04
N ILE A 196 11.45 15.97 -24.11
CA ILE A 196 12.00 14.82 -23.41
C ILE A 196 11.25 13.59 -23.93
N PRO A 197 11.87 12.79 -24.83
CA PRO A 197 11.22 11.61 -25.37
C PRO A 197 10.78 10.68 -24.24
N GLU A 198 9.65 10.02 -24.47
CA GLU A 198 9.12 9.06 -23.53
C GLU A 198 10.13 7.93 -23.34
N ARG A 199 10.32 7.50 -22.09
CA ARG A 199 11.42 6.61 -21.71
C ARG A 199 11.37 5.31 -22.51
N HIS A 200 12.39 5.02 -23.31
CA HIS A 200 12.50 3.78 -24.07
C HIS A 200 13.22 2.70 -23.25
N GLY A 201 12.49 1.66 -22.85
CA GLY A 201 13.06 0.36 -22.51
C GLY A 201 13.14 -0.03 -21.01
N PRO A 202 12.89 -1.32 -20.68
CA PRO A 202 13.03 -1.87 -19.32
C PRO A 202 14.49 -2.08 -18.86
N THR A 203 15.49 -1.88 -19.71
CA THR A 203 16.90 -2.22 -19.47
C THR A 203 17.72 -1.14 -18.77
N GLU A 204 17.16 0.04 -18.53
CA GLU A 204 17.86 1.13 -17.85
C GLU A 204 18.08 0.87 -16.35
N THR A 205 19.32 1.11 -15.89
CA THR A 205 19.68 1.06 -14.46
C THR A 205 18.84 2.02 -13.61
N LYS A 206 18.72 1.72 -12.30
CA LYS A 206 18.03 2.62 -11.35
C LYS A 206 18.64 4.03 -11.33
N GLU A 207 19.93 4.16 -11.59
CA GLU A 207 20.63 5.44 -11.57
C GLU A 207 20.26 6.34 -12.75
N THR A 208 20.20 5.78 -13.96
CA THR A 208 19.79 6.51 -15.15
C THR A 208 18.34 6.96 -15.04
N LYS A 209 17.48 6.12 -14.45
CA LYS A 209 16.09 6.51 -14.13
C LYS A 209 16.00 7.72 -13.21
N ILE A 210 16.82 7.77 -12.15
CA ILE A 210 16.85 8.90 -11.23
C ILE A 210 17.37 10.16 -11.92
N LYS A 211 18.46 10.05 -12.69
CA LYS A 211 19.02 11.18 -13.46
C LYS A 211 18.01 11.73 -14.46
N TRP A 212 17.34 10.87 -15.22
CA TRP A 212 16.30 11.26 -16.18
C TRP A 212 15.11 11.92 -15.49
N GLN A 213 14.62 11.36 -14.37
CA GLN A 213 13.55 12.00 -13.60
C GLN A 213 13.96 13.36 -13.03
N LYS A 214 15.22 13.52 -12.63
CA LYS A 214 15.76 14.80 -12.14
C LYS A 214 15.80 15.82 -13.28
N ALA A 215 16.40 15.47 -14.41
CA ALA A 215 16.45 16.32 -15.60
C ALA A 215 15.04 16.72 -16.08
N ARG A 216 14.08 15.79 -16.06
CA ARG A 216 12.69 16.09 -16.40
C ARG A 216 12.01 17.06 -15.43
N ARG A 217 12.36 17.02 -14.14
CA ARG A 217 11.83 17.97 -13.15
C ARG A 217 12.46 19.36 -13.33
N GLU A 218 13.77 19.43 -13.57
CA GLU A 218 14.52 20.68 -13.79
C GLU A 218 14.03 21.39 -15.06
N ALA A 219 13.95 20.68 -16.18
CA ALA A 219 13.40 21.22 -17.43
C ALA A 219 11.94 21.70 -17.28
N ARG A 220 11.13 20.97 -16.50
CA ARG A 220 9.73 21.36 -16.22
C ARG A 220 9.65 22.62 -15.38
N SER A 221 10.53 22.79 -14.39
CA SER A 221 10.57 24.01 -13.57
C SER A 221 11.09 25.20 -14.36
N GLU A 222 12.12 25.03 -15.19
CA GLU A 222 12.69 26.10 -16.03
C GLU A 222 11.65 26.60 -17.04
N LEU A 223 11.03 25.69 -17.78
CA LEU A 223 10.00 26.07 -18.74
C LEU A 223 8.78 26.74 -18.07
N LYS A 224 8.43 26.30 -16.86
CA LYS A 224 7.37 26.96 -16.09
C LYS A 224 7.78 28.36 -15.66
N ARG A 225 9.04 28.56 -15.23
CA ARG A 225 9.59 29.88 -14.86
C ARG A 225 9.53 30.83 -16.04
N GLU A 226 10.05 30.44 -17.19
CA GLU A 226 10.04 31.25 -18.41
C GLU A 226 8.61 31.65 -18.82
N LEU A 227 7.69 30.69 -18.93
CA LEU A 227 6.31 30.98 -19.33
C LEU A 227 5.53 31.82 -18.31
N THR A 228 5.89 31.74 -17.02
CA THR A 228 5.27 32.59 -15.98
C THR A 228 5.76 34.03 -16.12
N ILE A 229 7.05 34.22 -16.38
CA ILE A 229 7.64 35.54 -16.60
C ILE A 229 7.09 36.18 -17.87
N ASP A 230 6.99 35.42 -18.98
CA ASP A 230 6.41 35.91 -20.22
C ASP A 230 4.97 36.40 -20.02
N ALA A 231 4.18 35.69 -19.22
CA ALA A 231 2.82 36.10 -18.89
C ALA A 231 2.74 37.28 -17.89
N MET A 232 3.74 37.46 -17.00
CA MET A 232 3.86 38.65 -16.17
C MET A 232 4.20 39.90 -16.99
N LEU A 233 5.10 39.78 -17.97
CA LEU A 233 5.47 40.87 -18.88
C LEU A 233 4.34 41.22 -19.85
N ALA A 234 3.55 40.24 -20.27
CA ALA A 234 2.35 40.47 -21.09
C ALA A 234 1.18 41.11 -20.32
N GLY A 235 1.28 41.22 -18.98
CA GLY A 235 0.20 41.76 -18.13
C GLY A 235 -0.91 40.76 -17.79
N ASP A 236 -0.78 39.49 -18.19
CA ASP A 236 -1.73 38.42 -17.88
C ASP A 236 -1.65 37.96 -16.40
N LEU A 237 -0.49 38.16 -15.77
CA LEU A 237 -0.22 37.87 -14.36
C LEU A 237 0.25 39.14 -13.65
N PRO A 238 -0.10 39.35 -12.37
CA PRO A 238 0.39 40.50 -11.62
C PRO A 238 1.91 40.46 -11.51
N ASN A 239 2.54 41.60 -11.82
CA ASN A 239 3.98 41.81 -11.76
C ASN A 239 4.32 42.74 -10.58
N PRO A 240 4.45 42.22 -9.35
CA PRO A 240 4.57 43.06 -8.15
C PRO A 240 5.87 43.88 -8.13
N MET A 241 6.94 43.36 -8.73
CA MET A 241 8.25 44.04 -8.79
C MET A 241 8.43 44.92 -10.04
N LYS A 242 7.41 44.99 -10.92
CA LYS A 242 7.44 45.79 -12.15
C LYS A 242 8.67 45.53 -13.02
N TYR A 243 9.07 44.25 -13.15
CA TYR A 243 10.14 43.85 -14.06
C TYR A 243 9.91 44.38 -15.47
N THR A 244 10.93 45.02 -16.05
CA THR A 244 10.85 45.60 -17.40
C THR A 244 11.39 44.65 -18.46
N THR A 245 12.39 43.84 -18.10
CA THR A 245 13.04 42.88 -19.00
C THR A 245 12.85 41.44 -18.55
N LYS A 246 12.87 40.52 -19.52
CA LYS A 246 12.75 39.07 -19.27
C LYS A 246 13.94 38.52 -18.49
N GLU A 247 15.14 39.02 -18.75
CA GLU A 247 16.37 38.57 -18.11
C GLU A 247 16.40 38.95 -16.63
N GLU A 248 16.04 40.20 -16.30
CA GLU A 248 15.94 40.68 -14.92
C GLU A 248 14.89 39.88 -14.10
N ALA A 249 13.72 39.63 -14.70
CA ALA A 249 12.69 38.80 -14.09
C ALA A 249 13.17 37.36 -13.91
N LEU A 250 13.93 36.81 -14.87
CA LEU A 250 14.52 35.48 -14.79
C LEU A 250 15.50 35.40 -13.65
N GLU A 251 16.43 36.33 -13.49
CA GLU A 251 17.43 36.30 -12.41
C GLU A 251 16.82 36.38 -11.01
N ASN A 252 15.76 37.18 -10.84
CA ASN A 252 15.15 37.43 -9.53
C ASN A 252 13.95 36.53 -9.20
N TYR A 253 13.42 35.75 -10.15
CA TYR A 253 12.27 34.85 -9.93
C TYR A 253 12.44 33.92 -8.71
N ASP A 254 13.62 33.32 -8.53
CA ASP A 254 13.86 32.43 -7.38
C ASP A 254 13.95 33.19 -6.05
N LYS A 255 14.32 34.47 -6.06
CA LYS A 255 14.37 35.28 -4.83
C LYS A 255 12.97 35.70 -4.39
N ASP A 256 12.08 36.00 -5.33
CA ASP A 256 10.76 36.56 -5.05
C ASP A 256 9.67 35.51 -4.86
N MET A 257 9.70 34.44 -5.66
CA MET A 257 8.68 33.39 -5.57
C MET A 257 8.97 32.41 -4.43
N HIS A 258 10.22 32.24 -4.04
CA HIS A 258 10.61 31.28 -2.99
C HIS A 258 10.19 31.65 -1.55
N PRO A 259 10.16 32.91 -1.09
CA PRO A 259 9.61 33.26 0.22
C PRO A 259 8.11 32.95 0.30
N ASN A 260 7.34 33.27 -0.74
CA ASN A 260 5.91 32.95 -0.79
C ASN A 260 5.67 31.43 -0.74
N VAL A 261 6.44 30.63 -1.48
CA VAL A 261 6.35 29.17 -1.41
C VAL A 261 6.73 28.63 -0.01
N LYS A 262 7.65 29.27 0.72
CA LYS A 262 7.99 28.89 2.10
C LYS A 262 6.87 29.25 3.07
N LEU A 263 6.26 30.42 2.92
CA LEU A 263 5.13 30.88 3.72
C LEU A 263 3.90 29.99 3.50
N GLU A 264 3.46 29.79 2.24
CA GLU A 264 2.37 28.87 1.91
C GLU A 264 2.61 27.45 2.45
N LYS A 265 3.86 26.97 2.39
CA LYS A 265 4.21 25.65 2.94
C LYS A 265 4.13 25.62 4.47
N ASN A 266 4.41 26.73 5.14
CA ASN A 266 4.27 26.83 6.59
C ASN A 266 2.80 26.98 6.98
N GLU A 267 2.04 27.82 6.30
CA GLU A 267 0.57 27.96 6.47
C GLU A 267 -0.13 26.62 6.24
N ARG A 268 0.20 25.89 5.17
CA ARG A 268 -0.35 24.56 4.92
C ARG A 268 0.01 23.55 6.00
N LYS A 269 1.18 23.69 6.64
CA LYS A 269 1.52 22.85 7.81
C LYS A 269 0.71 23.25 9.03
N LEU A 270 0.56 24.55 9.29
CA LEU A 270 -0.26 25.05 10.39
C LEU A 270 -1.72 24.60 10.25
N LEU A 271 -2.31 24.74 9.06
CA LEU A 271 -3.66 24.25 8.76
C LEU A 271 -3.78 22.72 8.89
N ALA A 272 -2.73 21.98 8.53
CA ALA A 272 -2.71 20.53 8.70
C ALA A 272 -2.57 20.12 10.18
N GLU A 273 -1.78 20.86 10.96
CA GLU A 273 -1.62 20.69 12.41
C GLU A 273 -2.93 21.03 13.13
N GLU A 274 -3.55 22.16 12.81
CA GLU A 274 -4.86 22.57 13.33
C GLU A 274 -5.96 21.55 13.01
N LYS A 275 -6.00 21.05 11.77
CA LYS A 275 -6.95 19.99 11.39
C LYS A 275 -6.71 18.70 12.18
N ALA A 276 -5.45 18.35 12.44
CA ALA A 276 -5.12 17.18 13.24
C ALA A 276 -5.52 17.37 14.71
N GLU A 277 -5.36 18.57 15.27
CA GLU A 277 -5.82 18.92 16.61
C GLU A 277 -7.34 18.83 16.74
N ARG A 278 -8.10 19.35 15.77
CA ARG A 278 -9.57 19.21 15.73
C ARG A 278 -10.00 17.75 15.69
N GLU A 279 -9.35 16.91 14.88
CA GLU A 279 -9.65 15.47 14.81
C GLU A 279 -9.34 14.74 16.14
N VAL A 280 -8.32 15.18 16.88
CA VAL A 280 -8.01 14.66 18.22
C VAL A 280 -9.05 15.08 19.24
N GLN A 281 -9.49 16.34 19.21
CA GLN A 281 -10.55 16.87 20.08
C GLN A 281 -11.88 16.14 19.85
N GLU A 282 -12.30 15.99 18.58
CA GLU A 282 -13.53 15.27 18.21
C GLU A 282 -13.51 13.82 18.69
N LYS A 283 -12.35 13.13 18.57
CA LYS A 283 -12.18 11.77 19.11
C LYS A 283 -12.24 11.73 20.63
N ALA A 284 -11.74 12.74 21.33
CA ALA A 284 -11.79 12.82 22.78
C ALA A 284 -13.22 13.04 23.27
N GLU A 285 -13.98 13.93 22.63
CA GLU A 285 -15.39 14.19 22.91
C GLU A 285 -16.25 12.96 22.64
N ALA A 286 -16.05 12.27 21.50
CA ALA A 286 -16.73 11.03 21.19
C ALA A 286 -16.49 9.92 22.23
N LYS A 287 -15.29 9.87 22.83
CA LYS A 287 -14.99 8.94 23.93
C LYS A 287 -15.68 9.36 25.23
N LYS A 288 -15.72 10.65 25.57
CA LYS A 288 -16.45 11.16 26.74
C LYS A 288 -17.95 10.85 26.63
N ALA A 289 -18.56 11.13 25.47
CA ALA A 289 -19.97 10.82 25.21
C ALA A 289 -20.29 9.32 25.32
N LYS A 290 -19.38 8.44 24.86
CA LYS A 290 -19.53 6.98 25.04
C LYS A 290 -19.50 6.58 26.50
N LYS A 291 -18.57 7.12 27.30
CA LYS A 291 -18.48 6.85 28.75
C LYS A 291 -19.73 7.31 29.50
N GLU A 292 -20.21 8.52 29.21
CA GLU A 292 -21.44 9.06 29.82
C GLU A 292 -22.66 8.21 29.47
N SER A 293 -22.79 7.78 28.21
CA SER A 293 -23.88 6.89 27.79
C SER A 293 -23.82 5.51 28.44
N LYS A 294 -22.62 5.03 28.81
CA LYS A 294 -22.44 3.78 29.56
C LYS A 294 -22.82 3.98 31.04
N LYS A 295 -22.47 5.13 31.63
CA LYS A 295 -22.86 5.49 33.01
C LYS A 295 -24.39 5.55 33.15
N ARG A 296 -25.08 6.29 32.26
CA ARG A 296 -26.55 6.38 32.25
C ARG A 296 -27.24 5.02 32.01
N LYS A 297 -26.58 4.06 31.37
CA LYS A 297 -27.13 2.70 31.17
C LYS A 297 -27.02 1.81 32.41
N LEU A 298 -26.10 2.11 33.33
CA LEU A 298 -25.93 1.35 34.58
C LEU A 298 -26.89 1.81 35.69
N GLU A 299 -27.47 3.00 35.55
CA GLU A 299 -28.31 3.64 36.57
C GLU A 299 -29.82 3.33 36.41
N VAL A 300 -30.22 2.53 35.40
CA VAL A 300 -31.65 2.32 35.04
C VAL A 300 -32.04 0.83 35.07
N VAL A 301 -31.48 0.00 35.94
CA VAL A 301 -31.88 -1.42 36.07
C VAL A 301 -32.05 -1.81 37.53
N GLU A 302 -33.19 -1.46 38.12
CA GLU A 302 -33.79 -2.13 39.29
C GLU A 302 -35.32 -2.01 39.21
N VAL A 303 -35.99 -3.01 38.62
CA VAL A 303 -37.39 -3.39 38.91
C VAL A 303 -37.54 -4.90 38.61
N PRO A 304 -38.12 -5.72 39.50
CA PRO A 304 -38.28 -7.16 39.30
C PRO A 304 -39.56 -7.55 38.56
N ASP A 305 -39.44 -8.71 37.91
CA ASP A 305 -40.34 -9.71 37.32
C ASP A 305 -41.87 -9.58 37.51
N GLU A 306 -42.65 -10.04 36.50
CA GLU A 306 -43.43 -11.30 36.54
C GLU A 306 -44.07 -11.64 35.16
N ASP A 307 -44.10 -12.95 34.88
CA ASP A 307 -44.98 -13.75 34.01
C ASP A 307 -45.10 -13.52 32.49
N GLU A 308 -44.55 -14.44 31.70
CA GLU A 308 -45.02 -14.72 30.32
C GLU A 308 -45.33 -16.21 30.08
N ALA A 309 -46.62 -16.48 29.88
CA ALA A 309 -47.17 -17.73 29.37
C ALA A 309 -47.03 -17.83 27.85
N ALA A 310 -46.77 -19.04 27.37
CA ALA A 310 -46.49 -19.40 25.99
C ALA A 310 -47.72 -19.30 25.07
N ILE A 311 -47.60 -18.52 23.98
CA ILE A 311 -48.54 -18.57 22.84
C ILE A 311 -47.72 -18.67 21.53
N ALA A 312 -47.85 -19.80 20.85
CA ALA A 312 -47.23 -20.08 19.56
C ALA A 312 -47.81 -19.17 18.45
N ARG A 313 -46.94 -18.40 17.77
CA ARG A 313 -47.30 -17.53 16.64
C ARG A 313 -46.81 -18.07 15.29
N PRO A 314 -47.60 -17.91 14.22
CA PRO A 314 -47.32 -18.46 12.88
C PRO A 314 -46.16 -17.73 12.18
N SER A 315 -45.39 -18.48 11.39
CA SER A 315 -44.16 -18.06 10.71
C SER A 315 -44.41 -17.05 9.58
N HIS A 316 -44.40 -15.77 9.95
CA HIS A 316 -44.41 -14.66 9.01
C HIS A 316 -43.09 -14.63 8.21
N LYS A 317 -43.14 -14.92 6.90
CA LYS A 317 -42.00 -14.80 5.97
C LYS A 317 -41.53 -13.34 5.97
N GLN A 318 -40.49 -13.05 6.75
CA GLN A 318 -39.83 -11.75 6.71
C GLN A 318 -39.24 -11.54 5.32
N GLU A 319 -39.90 -10.72 4.50
CA GLU A 319 -39.29 -10.19 3.28
C GLU A 319 -37.98 -9.50 3.66
N ARG A 320 -36.86 -10.06 3.18
CA ARG A 320 -35.54 -9.50 3.45
C ARG A 320 -35.50 -8.09 2.86
N TYR A 321 -35.39 -7.10 3.73
CA TYR A 321 -35.14 -5.72 3.32
C TYR A 321 -33.92 -5.68 2.38
N PRO A 322 -34.03 -5.03 1.21
CA PRO A 322 -32.95 -5.01 0.24
C PRO A 322 -31.70 -4.37 0.84
N THR A 323 -30.58 -5.06 0.66
CA THR A 323 -29.26 -4.61 1.10
C THR A 323 -28.88 -3.28 0.44
N SER A 324 -27.94 -2.54 1.05
CA SER A 324 -27.43 -1.29 0.44
C SER A 324 -26.91 -1.49 -0.98
N GLY A 325 -26.39 -2.69 -1.29
CA GLY A 325 -25.96 -3.07 -2.64
C GLY A 325 -27.14 -3.15 -3.61
N GLU A 326 -28.19 -3.88 -3.25
CA GLU A 326 -29.41 -4.03 -4.07
C GLU A 326 -30.12 -2.69 -4.28
N LYS A 327 -30.12 -1.78 -3.29
CA LYS A 327 -30.67 -0.43 -3.47
C LYS A 327 -29.88 0.39 -4.50
N LYS A 328 -28.55 0.30 -4.49
CA LYS A 328 -27.70 0.96 -5.49
C LYS A 328 -27.88 0.35 -6.87
N GLU A 329 -28.02 -0.96 -6.95
CA GLU A 329 -28.26 -1.68 -8.19
C GLU A 329 -29.64 -1.33 -8.78
N ARG A 330 -30.70 -1.29 -7.96
CA ARG A 330 -32.02 -0.78 -8.34
C ARG A 330 -31.96 0.65 -8.87
N LYS A 331 -31.21 1.54 -8.22
CA LYS A 331 -31.04 2.91 -8.68
C LYS A 331 -30.34 2.98 -10.05
N ARG A 332 -29.29 2.20 -10.27
CA ARG A 332 -28.57 2.14 -11.56
C ARG A 332 -29.40 1.50 -12.67
N ALA A 333 -30.16 0.46 -12.34
CA ALA A 333 -31.11 -0.17 -13.25
C ALA A 333 -32.19 0.84 -13.67
N ALA A 334 -32.75 1.59 -12.71
CA ALA A 334 -33.70 2.66 -12.96
C ALA A 334 -33.10 3.81 -13.79
N GLU A 335 -31.88 4.25 -13.49
CA GLU A 335 -31.14 5.25 -14.30
C GLU A 335 -30.90 4.77 -15.74
N ALA A 336 -30.75 3.46 -15.94
CA ALA A 336 -30.58 2.84 -17.26
C ALA A 336 -31.92 2.47 -17.94
N GLY A 337 -33.06 2.68 -17.28
CA GLY A 337 -34.38 2.29 -17.79
C GLY A 337 -34.58 0.78 -17.94
N LEU A 338 -33.88 -0.05 -17.15
CA LEU A 338 -33.90 -1.50 -17.22
C LEU A 338 -34.45 -2.12 -15.93
N SER A 339 -34.99 -3.34 -16.02
CA SER A 339 -35.21 -4.19 -14.85
C SER A 339 -33.88 -4.44 -14.13
N VAL A 340 -33.95 -4.70 -12.81
CA VAL A 340 -32.75 -5.09 -12.04
C VAL A 340 -32.12 -6.35 -12.61
N GLU A 341 -32.93 -7.29 -13.10
CA GLU A 341 -32.46 -8.54 -13.70
C GLU A 341 -31.81 -8.30 -15.06
N ASP A 342 -32.43 -7.49 -15.93
CA ASP A 342 -31.86 -7.12 -17.23
C ASP A 342 -30.55 -6.32 -17.06
N TYR A 343 -30.49 -5.45 -16.05
CA TYR A 343 -29.27 -4.72 -15.72
C TYR A 343 -28.15 -5.66 -15.26
N ARG A 344 -28.47 -6.69 -14.46
CA ARG A 344 -27.51 -7.73 -14.06
C ARG A 344 -26.99 -8.51 -15.27
N LEU A 345 -27.89 -8.95 -16.14
CA LEU A 345 -27.53 -9.66 -17.37
C LEU A 345 -26.65 -8.80 -18.26
N LYS A 346 -26.99 -7.53 -18.47
CA LYS A 346 -26.17 -6.58 -19.23
C LYS A 346 -24.77 -6.42 -18.64
N LEU A 347 -24.68 -6.26 -17.32
CA LEU A 347 -23.39 -6.14 -16.63
C LEU A 347 -22.55 -7.42 -16.77
N GLU A 348 -23.17 -8.59 -16.72
CA GLU A 348 -22.51 -9.88 -16.92
C GLU A 348 -22.00 -10.04 -18.37
N VAL A 349 -22.79 -9.64 -19.37
CA VAL A 349 -22.38 -9.62 -20.78
C VAL A 349 -21.18 -8.68 -20.99
N GLU A 350 -21.21 -7.46 -20.45
CA GLU A 350 -20.09 -6.50 -20.54
C GLU A 350 -18.81 -7.04 -19.85
N GLN A 351 -18.97 -7.67 -18.68
CA GLN A 351 -17.84 -8.28 -17.98
C GLN A 351 -17.23 -9.42 -18.79
N ASN A 352 -18.06 -10.30 -19.36
CA ASN A 352 -17.63 -11.40 -20.21
C ASN A 352 -16.92 -10.90 -21.48
N GLN A 353 -17.47 -9.88 -22.16
CA GLN A 353 -16.82 -9.25 -23.33
C GLN A 353 -15.46 -8.65 -22.97
N SER A 354 -15.37 -7.92 -21.86
CA SER A 354 -14.10 -7.33 -21.41
C SER A 354 -13.05 -8.40 -21.08
N ALA A 355 -13.47 -9.53 -20.52
CA ALA A 355 -12.60 -10.67 -20.22
C ALA A 355 -12.12 -11.39 -21.49
N ILE A 356 -12.99 -11.55 -22.49
CA ILE A 356 -12.65 -12.10 -23.81
C ILE A 356 -11.63 -11.20 -24.51
N MET A 357 -11.89 -9.89 -24.63
CA MET A 357 -10.97 -8.94 -25.25
C MET A 357 -9.61 -8.92 -24.55
N ALA A 358 -9.60 -8.90 -23.22
CA ALA A 358 -8.36 -8.93 -22.45
C ALA A 358 -7.59 -10.25 -22.58
N LYS A 359 -8.26 -11.35 -22.94
CA LYS A 359 -7.61 -12.61 -23.29
C LYS A 359 -7.04 -12.54 -24.69
N LEU A 360 -7.85 -12.18 -25.69
CA LEU A 360 -7.40 -12.06 -27.08
C LEU A 360 -6.19 -11.14 -27.22
N ALA A 361 -6.21 -9.97 -26.56
CA ALA A 361 -5.09 -9.02 -26.56
C ALA A 361 -3.79 -9.53 -25.91
N LYS A 362 -3.84 -10.63 -25.15
CA LYS A 362 -2.66 -11.24 -24.51
C LYS A 362 -2.10 -12.42 -25.31
N LEU A 363 -2.88 -13.00 -26.23
CA LEU A 363 -2.41 -14.10 -27.06
C LEU A 363 -1.47 -13.53 -28.14
N SER A 364 -0.42 -14.28 -28.48
CA SER A 364 0.36 -14.01 -29.69
C SER A 364 -0.46 -14.31 -30.94
N VAL A 365 -0.01 -13.83 -32.10
CA VAL A 365 -0.67 -14.06 -33.39
C VAL A 365 -0.81 -15.57 -33.67
N ASP A 366 0.26 -16.35 -33.44
CA ASP A 366 0.23 -17.81 -33.63
C ASP A 366 -0.74 -18.52 -32.67
N GLU A 367 -0.82 -18.07 -31.41
CA GLU A 367 -1.78 -18.62 -30.45
C GLU A 367 -3.22 -18.26 -30.84
N GLN A 368 -3.46 -17.06 -31.39
CA GLN A 368 -4.78 -16.69 -31.88
C GLN A 368 -5.20 -17.58 -33.06
N ALA A 369 -4.30 -17.83 -34.01
CA ALA A 369 -4.54 -18.75 -35.14
C ALA A 369 -4.91 -20.16 -34.66
N GLN A 370 -4.15 -20.72 -33.71
CA GLN A 370 -4.48 -22.03 -33.11
C GLN A 370 -5.85 -22.05 -32.41
N TYR A 371 -6.28 -20.94 -31.81
CA TYR A 371 -7.58 -20.88 -31.15
C TYR A 371 -8.70 -20.73 -32.18
N GLN A 372 -8.45 -20.05 -33.29
CA GLN A 372 -9.39 -19.98 -34.42
C GLN A 372 -9.58 -21.36 -35.04
N GLU A 373 -8.51 -22.11 -35.32
CA GLU A 373 -8.58 -23.48 -35.84
C GLU A 373 -9.37 -24.41 -34.89
N ARG A 374 -9.08 -24.36 -33.59
CA ARG A 374 -9.79 -25.17 -32.59
C ARG A 374 -11.25 -24.75 -32.42
N ALA A 375 -11.57 -23.47 -32.63
CA ALA A 375 -12.94 -22.98 -32.60
C ALA A 375 -13.71 -23.43 -33.85
N ALA A 376 -13.07 -23.37 -35.03
CA ALA A 376 -13.62 -23.86 -36.30
C ALA A 376 -13.89 -25.37 -36.26
N LEU A 377 -12.95 -26.18 -35.73
CA LEU A 377 -13.13 -27.62 -35.52
C LEU A 377 -14.31 -27.95 -34.60
N LYS A 378 -14.68 -27.03 -33.71
CA LYS A 378 -15.83 -27.17 -32.80
C LYS A 378 -17.09 -26.45 -33.28
N GLN A 379 -17.06 -25.86 -34.47
CA GLN A 379 -18.15 -25.07 -35.04
C GLN A 379 -18.64 -23.96 -34.09
N GLN A 380 -17.70 -23.28 -33.42
CA GLN A 380 -17.98 -22.17 -32.50
C GLN A 380 -17.19 -20.92 -32.91
N THR A 381 -17.70 -19.73 -32.58
CA THR A 381 -16.93 -18.49 -32.75
C THR A 381 -15.73 -18.46 -31.80
N LEU A 382 -14.67 -17.75 -32.19
CA LEU A 382 -13.47 -17.58 -31.37
C LEU A 382 -13.81 -17.04 -29.97
N GLU A 383 -14.73 -16.09 -29.89
CA GLU A 383 -15.17 -15.47 -28.64
C GLU A 383 -15.85 -16.47 -27.70
N LEU A 384 -16.77 -17.28 -28.20
CA LEU A 384 -17.45 -18.33 -27.42
C LEU A 384 -16.46 -19.39 -26.93
N TYR A 385 -15.50 -19.76 -27.77
CA TYR A 385 -14.43 -20.70 -27.41
C TYR A 385 -13.57 -20.15 -26.26
N VAL A 386 -13.19 -18.87 -26.33
CA VAL A 386 -12.42 -18.19 -25.27
C VAL A 386 -13.22 -18.08 -23.97
N LEU A 387 -14.50 -17.70 -24.05
CA LEU A 387 -15.40 -17.60 -22.89
C LEU A 387 -15.53 -18.94 -22.15
N ARG A 388 -15.82 -20.03 -22.87
CA ARG A 388 -15.92 -21.38 -22.30
C ARG A 388 -14.63 -21.79 -21.59
N ARG A 389 -13.48 -21.37 -22.12
CA ARG A 389 -12.16 -21.68 -21.56
C ARG A 389 -11.83 -20.83 -20.32
N ILE A 390 -12.33 -19.60 -20.23
CA ILE A 390 -12.28 -18.78 -19.01
C ILE A 390 -13.12 -19.46 -17.91
N GLN A 391 -14.37 -19.79 -18.21
CA GLN A 391 -15.28 -20.45 -17.26
C GLN A 391 -14.72 -21.79 -16.75
N LYS A 392 -14.15 -22.62 -17.65
CA LYS A 392 -13.49 -23.88 -17.27
C LYS A 392 -12.29 -23.67 -16.35
N LYS A 393 -11.56 -22.56 -16.49
CA LYS A 393 -10.42 -22.23 -15.62
C LYS A 393 -10.91 -21.75 -14.24
N GLU A 394 -11.97 -20.96 -14.21
CA GLU A 394 -12.59 -20.48 -12.98
C GLU A 394 -13.17 -21.63 -12.17
N SER A 395 -13.91 -22.56 -12.80
CA SER A 395 -14.45 -23.73 -12.12
C SER A 395 -13.37 -24.65 -11.55
N LYS A 396 -12.25 -24.82 -12.27
CA LYS A 396 -11.08 -25.56 -11.76
C LYS A 396 -10.45 -24.84 -10.56
N ASN A 397 -10.30 -23.52 -10.60
CA ASN A 397 -9.77 -22.75 -9.49
C ASN A 397 -10.69 -22.80 -8.26
N THR A 398 -12.00 -22.72 -8.45
CA THR A 398 -12.97 -22.86 -7.35
C THR A 398 -12.95 -24.25 -6.73
N ALA A 399 -12.82 -25.30 -7.55
CA ALA A 399 -12.65 -26.68 -7.07
C ALA A 399 -11.38 -26.82 -6.21
N ILE A 400 -10.26 -26.27 -6.67
CA ILE A 400 -8.99 -26.27 -5.92
C ILE A 400 -9.09 -25.50 -4.61
N SER A 401 -9.83 -24.37 -4.57
CA SER A 401 -10.05 -23.65 -3.31
C SER A 401 -10.93 -24.42 -2.34
N LYS A 402 -11.92 -25.16 -2.85
CA LYS A 402 -12.85 -25.96 -2.02
C LYS A 402 -12.15 -27.19 -1.43
N SER A 403 -11.18 -27.79 -2.13
CA SER A 403 -10.40 -28.93 -1.64
C SER A 403 -9.22 -28.54 -0.73
N LYS A 404 -8.94 -27.24 -0.53
CA LYS A 404 -7.82 -26.74 0.31
C LYS A 404 -8.22 -26.27 1.70
N SER A 405 -9.52 -26.12 1.98
CA SER A 405 -9.97 -26.28 3.37
C SER A 405 -9.80 -27.76 3.68
N PRO A 406 -8.99 -28.16 4.68
CA PRO A 406 -8.94 -29.56 5.09
C PRO A 406 -10.35 -29.92 5.52
N GLU A 407 -11.07 -30.59 4.64
CA GLU A 407 -12.24 -31.35 4.99
C GLU A 407 -11.69 -32.37 5.98
N VAL A 408 -11.94 -32.12 7.26
CA VAL A 408 -11.56 -33.04 8.33
C VAL A 408 -12.44 -34.25 8.10
N LEU A 409 -11.96 -35.16 7.24
CA LEU A 409 -12.41 -36.53 7.14
C LEU A 409 -12.13 -37.14 8.50
N PHE A 410 -13.09 -37.01 9.41
CA PHE A 410 -13.17 -37.82 10.61
C PHE A 410 -13.30 -39.27 10.14
N PHE A 411 -12.18 -39.97 10.03
CA PHE A 411 -12.16 -41.42 10.04
C PHE A 411 -12.62 -41.82 11.44
N THR A 412 -13.92 -42.09 11.58
CA THR A 412 -14.43 -42.83 12.74
C THR A 412 -14.02 -44.28 12.53
N ASP A 413 -12.79 -44.60 12.90
CA ASP A 413 -12.42 -45.99 13.11
C ASP A 413 -13.24 -46.48 14.31
N LEU A 414 -14.20 -47.36 14.04
CA LEU A 414 -15.09 -47.90 15.07
C LEU A 414 -14.40 -49.01 15.89
N ASN A 415 -13.20 -49.44 15.48
CA ASN A 415 -12.37 -50.34 16.26
C ASN A 415 -11.45 -49.53 17.16
N GLY A 416 -11.99 -49.13 18.31
CA GLY A 416 -11.30 -48.31 19.31
C GLY A 416 -10.02 -48.97 19.81
N ASP A 417 -8.89 -48.40 19.41
CA ASP A 417 -7.57 -48.74 19.94
C ASP A 417 -7.50 -48.29 21.41
N THR A 418 -7.64 -49.23 22.36
CA THR A 418 -7.73 -48.96 23.81
C THR A 418 -6.45 -48.31 24.37
N ASN A 419 -5.34 -48.40 23.64
CA ASN A 419 -4.07 -47.77 24.00
C ASN A 419 -4.04 -46.24 23.80
N LEU A 420 -4.96 -45.66 23.01
CA LEU A 420 -4.99 -44.21 22.77
C LEU A 420 -5.55 -43.42 23.97
N LEU A 421 -6.31 -44.05 24.86
CA LEU A 421 -6.82 -43.39 26.07
C LEU A 421 -5.73 -43.14 27.12
N ASN A 422 -4.68 -43.97 27.15
CA ASN A 422 -3.58 -43.85 28.11
C ASN A 422 -2.49 -42.84 27.68
N ALA A 423 -2.53 -42.37 26.43
CA ALA A 423 -1.56 -41.41 25.90
C ALA A 423 -1.98 -39.93 26.08
N ILE A 424 -3.15 -39.66 26.68
CA ILE A 424 -3.57 -38.29 26.98
C ILE A 424 -2.74 -37.80 28.17
N PRO A 425 -1.82 -36.83 27.99
CA PRO A 425 -1.06 -36.29 29.10
C PRO A 425 -2.04 -35.73 30.14
N PRO A 426 -1.81 -35.96 31.45
CA PRO A 426 -2.70 -35.48 32.49
C PRO A 426 -2.95 -33.99 32.30
N PRO A 427 -4.20 -33.51 32.49
CA PRO A 427 -4.52 -32.10 32.34
C PRO A 427 -3.58 -31.28 33.23
N PRO A 428 -3.10 -30.13 32.75
CA PRO A 428 -2.15 -29.35 33.51
C PRO A 428 -2.75 -28.94 34.86
N ASN A 429 -1.95 -29.07 35.91
CA ASN A 429 -2.34 -28.82 37.31
C ASN A 429 -2.45 -27.31 37.63
N TYR A 430 -3.28 -26.58 36.89
CA TYR A 430 -3.67 -25.22 37.21
C TYR A 430 -5.13 -24.99 36.84
N ALA A 431 -5.87 -24.26 37.68
CA ALA A 431 -7.25 -23.91 37.41
C ALA A 431 -7.32 -22.95 36.22
N ARG A 432 -7.95 -23.38 35.12
CA ARG A 432 -8.34 -22.47 34.03
C ARG A 432 -9.41 -21.51 34.55
N LYS A 433 -9.41 -20.29 34.03
CA LYS A 433 -10.51 -19.35 34.31
C LYS A 433 -11.82 -19.89 33.70
N ILE A 434 -12.96 -19.40 34.20
CA ILE A 434 -14.30 -19.75 33.69
C ILE A 434 -14.40 -19.56 32.16
N ASP A 435 -13.71 -18.55 31.63
CA ASP A 435 -13.65 -18.25 30.19
C ASP A 435 -12.73 -19.20 29.38
N GLY A 436 -12.18 -20.25 30.01
CA GLY A 436 -11.19 -21.16 29.43
C GLY A 436 -9.78 -20.59 29.30
N SER A 437 -9.56 -19.32 29.67
CA SER A 437 -8.25 -18.66 29.55
C SER A 437 -7.26 -19.06 30.65
N VAL A 438 -5.98 -19.17 30.27
CA VAL A 438 -4.88 -19.46 31.19
C VAL A 438 -4.58 -18.22 32.05
N PRO A 439 -4.47 -18.34 33.38
CA PRO A 439 -4.09 -17.24 34.26
C PRO A 439 -2.75 -16.58 33.86
N LEU A 440 -2.62 -15.28 34.16
CA LEU A 440 -1.40 -14.50 33.90
C LEU A 440 -0.35 -14.70 35.00
N ASP A 441 -0.14 -15.94 35.43
CA ASP A 441 0.77 -16.28 36.53
C ASP A 441 2.10 -16.84 35.98
N PRO A 442 3.25 -16.19 36.25
CA PRO A 442 4.55 -16.67 35.79
C PRO A 442 4.91 -18.07 36.31
N ALA A 443 4.37 -18.52 37.44
CA ALA A 443 4.63 -19.85 37.99
C ALA A 443 4.23 -20.97 37.00
N ILE A 444 3.20 -20.74 36.17
CA ILE A 444 2.69 -21.72 35.19
C ILE A 444 3.73 -22.07 34.12
N TRP A 445 4.66 -21.16 33.81
CA TRP A 445 5.61 -21.32 32.70
C TRP A 445 7.07 -21.00 33.06
N ALA A 446 7.38 -20.75 34.33
CA ALA A 446 8.74 -20.44 34.76
C ALA A 446 9.71 -21.61 34.51
N ASN A 447 9.23 -22.85 34.67
CA ASN A 447 10.06 -24.07 34.62
C ASN A 447 9.84 -24.93 33.36
N ARG A 448 9.09 -24.42 32.37
CA ARG A 448 8.78 -25.16 31.13
C ARG A 448 9.42 -24.49 29.92
N ASN A 449 9.94 -25.27 29.00
CA ASN A 449 10.49 -24.73 27.76
C ASN A 449 9.35 -24.12 26.92
N VAL A 450 9.62 -23.01 26.23
CA VAL A 450 8.63 -22.23 25.46
C VAL A 450 7.95 -23.07 24.37
N LYS A 451 8.67 -24.08 23.86
CA LYS A 451 8.19 -24.98 22.81
C LYS A 451 7.10 -25.93 23.33
N ASP A 452 7.17 -26.29 24.62
CA ASP A 452 6.26 -27.26 25.26
C ASP A 452 5.01 -26.58 25.85
N LEU A 453 4.96 -25.25 25.80
CA LEU A 453 3.77 -24.49 26.16
C LEU A 453 2.71 -24.57 25.05
N THR A 454 1.48 -24.79 25.47
CA THR A 454 0.29 -24.64 24.63
C THR A 454 0.22 -23.21 24.05
N LYS A 455 -0.52 -23.05 22.95
CA LYS A 455 -0.70 -21.74 22.29
C LYS A 455 -1.28 -20.69 23.24
N GLU A 456 -2.12 -21.13 24.17
CA GLU A 456 -2.78 -20.29 25.18
C GLU A 456 -1.79 -19.84 26.25
N GLU A 457 -1.00 -20.75 26.82
CA GLU A 457 0.09 -20.44 27.78
C GLU A 457 1.12 -19.50 27.16
N ARG A 458 1.51 -19.70 25.89
CA ARG A 458 2.41 -18.78 25.15
C ARG A 458 1.82 -17.40 24.97
N THR A 459 0.50 -17.31 24.89
CA THR A 459 -0.21 -16.03 24.75
C THR A 459 -0.33 -15.34 26.12
N ALA A 460 -0.65 -16.08 27.17
CA ALA A 460 -0.63 -15.60 28.56
C ALA A 460 0.78 -15.09 28.94
N ARG A 461 1.83 -15.87 28.70
CA ARG A 461 3.23 -15.46 28.94
C ARG A 461 3.63 -14.19 28.18
N ARG A 462 3.24 -14.05 26.90
CA ARG A 462 3.48 -12.82 26.12
C ARG A 462 2.76 -11.62 26.70
N ASN A 463 1.52 -11.80 27.15
CA ASN A 463 0.73 -10.74 27.76
C ASN A 463 1.31 -10.34 29.12
N TRP A 464 1.71 -11.30 29.94
CA TRP A 464 2.40 -11.04 31.21
C TRP A 464 3.73 -10.31 30.98
N MET A 465 4.56 -10.74 30.03
CA MET A 465 5.78 -10.03 29.65
C MET A 465 5.50 -8.62 29.11
N ARG A 466 4.38 -8.43 28.40
CA ARG A 466 3.95 -7.10 27.93
C ARG A 466 3.56 -6.22 29.11
N GLN A 467 2.81 -6.73 30.08
CA GLN A 467 2.47 -6.02 31.31
C GLN A 467 3.72 -5.69 32.12
N LYS A 468 4.65 -6.63 32.30
CA LYS A 468 5.91 -6.41 33.03
C LYS A 468 6.86 -5.43 32.34
N ARG A 469 6.89 -5.39 31.01
CA ARG A 469 7.63 -4.36 30.23
C ARG A 469 6.98 -2.97 30.32
N HIS A 470 5.79 -2.88 30.88
CA HIS A 470 5.13 -1.64 31.24
C HIS A 470 5.11 -1.50 32.77
N PRO A 471 6.25 -1.26 33.44
CA PRO A 471 6.17 -0.69 34.76
C PRO A 471 5.53 0.70 34.58
N GLU A 472 4.34 0.84 35.13
CA GLU A 472 3.72 2.10 35.56
C GLU A 472 3.77 3.30 34.57
N GLY A 473 2.66 3.50 33.86
CA GLY A 473 1.85 4.67 34.21
C GLY A 473 2.27 6.07 33.76
N THR A 474 3.03 6.28 32.68
CA THR A 474 3.01 7.61 32.04
C THR A 474 2.13 7.62 30.80
N ALA A 475 1.14 8.52 30.79
CA ALA A 475 0.35 8.87 29.59
C ALA A 475 1.24 9.26 28.40
N GLU A 476 2.48 9.66 28.67
CA GLU A 476 3.54 9.90 27.69
C GLU A 476 3.91 8.65 26.86
N ALA A 477 3.86 7.45 27.45
CA ALA A 477 4.13 6.20 26.75
C ALA A 477 3.00 5.79 25.80
N GLU A 478 1.75 6.16 26.10
CA GLU A 478 0.62 5.98 25.16
C GLU A 478 0.65 7.04 24.05
N ALA A 479 0.98 8.29 24.35
CA ALA A 479 1.17 9.32 23.34
C ALA A 479 2.28 8.91 22.33
N ALA A 480 3.38 8.35 22.82
CA ALA A 480 4.51 7.83 22.04
C ALA A 480 4.17 6.66 21.07
N ARG A 481 2.98 6.05 21.18
CA ARG A 481 2.51 4.99 20.26
C ARG A 481 2.05 5.53 18.91
N THR A 482 1.69 6.81 18.82
CA THR A 482 1.40 7.41 17.52
C THR A 482 2.71 7.53 16.73
N SER A 483 2.66 7.18 15.44
CA SER A 483 3.83 7.28 14.56
C SER A 483 4.41 8.70 14.54
N GLU A 484 3.56 9.71 14.75
CA GLU A 484 3.95 11.12 14.89
C GLU A 484 4.66 11.42 16.21
N ALA A 485 4.15 11.01 17.37
CA ALA A 485 4.85 11.22 18.63
C ALA A 485 6.24 10.55 18.65
N ARG A 486 6.37 9.37 18.03
CA ARG A 486 7.69 8.71 17.87
C ARG A 486 8.63 9.53 16.98
N LYS A 487 8.13 10.14 15.91
CA LYS A 487 8.93 11.05 15.05
C LYS A 487 9.32 12.31 15.82
N LEU A 488 8.41 12.89 16.59
CA LEU A 488 8.64 14.09 17.38
C LEU A 488 9.67 13.83 18.50
N ALA A 489 9.53 12.73 19.25
CA ALA A 489 10.50 12.31 20.26
C ALA A 489 11.90 12.08 19.65
N LYS A 490 11.97 11.46 18.47
CA LYS A 490 13.24 11.28 17.75
C LYS A 490 13.84 12.62 17.27
N LYS A 491 13.01 13.59 16.88
CA LYS A 491 13.44 14.94 16.51
C LYS A 491 13.97 15.69 17.73
N ARG A 492 13.28 15.60 18.88
CA ARG A 492 13.68 16.19 20.16
C ARG A 492 15.02 15.63 20.63
N ARG A 493 15.17 14.30 20.72
CA ARG A 493 16.47 13.65 21.03
C ARG A 493 17.63 14.07 20.11
N ARG A 494 17.35 14.29 18.82
CA ARG A 494 18.37 14.79 17.88
C ARG A 494 18.72 16.26 18.10
N GLN A 495 17.78 17.04 18.61
CA GLN A 495 17.98 18.43 18.95
C GLN A 495 18.75 18.53 20.28
N ASP A 496 18.32 17.80 21.30
CA ASP A 496 19.00 17.71 22.60
C ASP A 496 20.46 17.26 22.42
N ASN A 497 20.72 16.24 21.59
CA ASN A 497 22.09 15.81 21.30
C ASN A 497 22.93 16.89 20.59
N LYS A 498 22.32 17.73 19.74
CA LYS A 498 23.06 18.85 19.13
C LYS A 498 23.34 19.93 20.15
N ASP A 499 22.34 20.27 20.96
CA ASP A 499 22.43 21.36 21.94
C ASP A 499 23.44 20.98 23.05
N ALA A 500 23.48 19.71 23.47
CA ALA A 500 24.52 19.19 24.36
C ALA A 500 25.93 19.29 23.73
N LEU A 501 26.08 19.01 22.44
CA LEU A 501 27.37 19.12 21.75
C LEU A 501 27.81 20.57 21.57
N VAL A 502 26.85 21.49 21.34
CA VAL A 502 27.08 22.94 21.32
C VAL A 502 27.52 23.43 22.68
N ALA A 503 26.86 23.00 23.76
CA ALA A 503 27.26 23.35 25.12
C ALA A 503 28.67 22.85 25.44
N LYS A 504 29.03 21.63 25.02
CA LYS A 504 30.38 21.09 25.17
C LYS A 504 31.44 21.92 24.44
N LEU A 505 31.16 22.33 23.19
CA LEU A 505 32.07 23.16 22.39
C LEU A 505 32.24 24.57 22.98
N LEU A 506 31.17 25.18 23.49
CA LEU A 506 31.24 26.49 24.17
C LEU A 506 32.02 26.38 25.49
N GLY A 507 31.83 25.28 26.23
CA GLY A 507 32.61 25.00 27.43
C GLY A 507 34.11 24.84 27.15
N GLN A 508 34.48 24.22 26.03
CA GLN A 508 35.88 24.13 25.59
C GLN A 508 36.49 25.49 25.23
N GLN A 509 35.67 26.48 24.87
CA GLN A 509 36.10 27.86 24.63
C GLN A 509 36.11 28.72 25.91
N GLY A 510 35.88 28.12 27.07
CA GLY A 510 35.79 28.82 28.36
C GLY A 510 34.49 29.60 28.58
N ILE A 511 33.52 29.53 27.65
CA ILE A 511 32.28 30.30 27.71
C ILE A 511 31.21 29.46 28.40
N LYS A 512 31.07 29.61 29.72
CA LYS A 512 30.09 28.87 30.54
C LYS A 512 28.70 29.50 30.52
N THR A 513 28.61 30.83 30.53
CA THR A 513 27.37 31.60 30.50
C THR A 513 27.51 32.79 29.55
N GLY A 514 26.39 33.29 29.00
CA GLY A 514 26.40 34.54 28.23
C GLY A 514 26.98 34.49 26.81
N ALA A 515 27.11 33.31 26.18
CA ALA A 515 27.66 33.22 24.82
C ALA A 515 26.92 34.12 23.82
N THR A 516 27.68 34.90 23.03
CA THR A 516 27.16 35.80 21.99
C THR A 516 26.42 35.00 20.91
N LYS A 517 25.53 35.65 20.15
CA LYS A 517 24.78 34.98 19.06
C LYS A 517 25.73 34.34 18.04
N GLU A 518 26.87 34.99 17.77
CA GLU A 518 27.90 34.51 16.85
C GLU A 518 28.62 33.28 17.39
N GLN A 519 29.05 33.29 18.66
CA GLN A 519 29.67 32.13 19.32
C GLN A 519 28.73 30.91 19.34
N LYS A 520 27.43 31.13 19.59
CA LYS A 520 26.42 30.06 19.49
C LYS A 520 26.27 29.54 18.06
N ALA A 521 26.35 30.40 17.05
CA ALA A 521 26.23 30.02 15.64
C ALA A 521 27.45 29.23 15.14
N THR A 522 28.66 29.63 15.52
CA THR A 522 29.90 28.92 15.21
C THR A 522 29.92 27.56 15.89
N ALA A 523 29.59 27.48 17.19
CA ALA A 523 29.47 26.22 17.93
C ALA A 523 28.42 25.27 17.32
N ARG A 524 27.25 25.78 16.88
CA ARG A 524 26.23 24.99 16.15
C ARG A 524 26.76 24.42 14.83
N SER A 525 27.55 25.21 14.10
CA SER A 525 28.15 24.78 12.83
C SER A 525 29.19 23.67 13.05
N SER A 526 30.05 23.82 14.06
CA SER A 526 31.04 22.82 14.46
C SER A 526 30.39 21.54 14.99
N ALA A 527 29.36 21.65 15.83
CA ALA A 527 28.61 20.49 16.33
C ALA A 527 27.97 19.67 15.19
N LYS A 528 27.47 20.35 14.15
CA LYS A 528 26.91 19.70 12.96
C LYS A 528 27.98 18.98 12.13
N LYS A 529 29.21 19.51 12.05
CA LYS A 529 30.35 18.85 11.38
C LYS A 529 30.73 17.57 12.13
N LEU A 530 30.92 17.65 13.45
CA LEU A 530 31.26 16.50 14.30
C LEU A 530 30.21 15.38 14.23
N LEU A 531 28.92 15.70 14.31
CA LEU A 531 27.85 14.69 14.16
C LEU A 531 27.83 14.02 12.78
N LYS A 532 28.26 14.73 11.73
CA LYS A 532 28.35 14.18 10.37
C LYS A 532 29.54 13.24 10.23
N GLU A 533 30.66 13.56 10.88
CA GLU A 533 31.88 12.76 10.95
C GLU A 533 31.68 11.48 11.75
N GLN A 534 31.16 11.56 12.97
CA GLN A 534 30.77 10.38 13.77
C GLN A 534 29.81 9.45 13.02
N LYS A 535 28.91 10.03 12.20
CA LYS A 535 28.02 9.23 11.36
C LYS A 535 28.76 8.53 10.21
N ARG A 536 29.81 9.14 9.64
CA ARG A 536 30.66 8.52 8.62
C ARG A 536 31.44 7.36 9.23
N GLU A 537 32.13 7.60 10.34
CA GLU A 537 32.86 6.58 11.11
C GLU A 537 31.97 5.40 11.46
N ARG A 538 30.75 5.65 11.98
CA ARG A 538 29.79 4.58 12.28
C ARG A 538 29.37 3.79 11.03
N ASN A 539 29.23 4.44 9.87
CA ASN A 539 28.89 3.72 8.65
C ASN A 539 30.07 2.91 8.12
N GLU A 540 31.30 3.46 8.23
CA GLU A 540 32.55 2.79 7.87
C GLU A 540 32.78 1.56 8.74
N ALA A 541 32.62 1.68 10.07
CA ALA A 541 32.72 0.57 11.03
C ALA A 541 31.68 -0.54 10.76
N VAL A 542 30.48 -0.19 10.29
CA VAL A 542 29.43 -1.17 9.93
C VAL A 542 29.66 -1.76 8.53
N GLY A 543 30.77 -1.44 7.86
CA GLY A 543 31.05 -1.89 6.49
C GLY A 543 30.06 -1.37 5.45
N LYS A 544 29.20 -0.41 5.82
CA LYS A 544 28.37 0.34 4.88
C LYS A 544 29.28 1.35 4.21
N LYS A 545 30.05 0.87 3.22
CA LYS A 545 30.75 1.74 2.25
C LYS A 545 29.73 2.77 1.78
N THR A 546 29.80 3.98 2.33
CA THR A 546 29.03 5.09 1.77
C THR A 546 29.63 5.24 0.40
N GLY A 547 28.94 4.76 -0.63
CA GLY A 547 29.33 4.94 -2.02
C GLY A 547 29.39 6.43 -2.27
N LYS A 548 30.52 7.03 -1.91
CA LYS A 548 30.93 8.37 -2.25
C LYS A 548 31.08 8.25 -3.75
N LYS A 549 30.00 8.55 -4.47
CA LYS A 549 30.02 8.91 -5.87
C LYS A 549 31.04 10.03 -5.96
N MET A 550 32.30 9.64 -6.17
CA MET A 550 33.28 10.48 -6.81
C MET A 550 32.59 10.85 -8.12
N SER A 551 32.02 12.05 -8.17
CA SER A 551 31.74 12.70 -9.43
C SER A 551 33.06 12.65 -10.17
N LYS A 552 33.19 11.72 -11.13
CA LYS A 552 34.29 11.75 -12.09
C LYS A 552 34.30 13.18 -12.62
N GLY A 553 35.35 13.91 -12.26
CA GLY A 553 35.55 15.27 -12.72
C GLY A 553 35.40 15.28 -14.23
N LYS A 554 34.73 16.31 -14.73
CA LYS A 554 34.94 16.80 -16.09
C LYS A 554 36.44 17.07 -16.20
N ALA A 555 37.19 16.09 -16.72
CA ALA A 555 38.52 16.35 -17.23
C ALA A 555 38.36 17.30 -18.41
N ALA A 556 39.11 18.39 -18.36
CA ALA A 556 39.18 19.42 -19.37
C ALA A 556 39.40 18.80 -20.77
N LYS A 557 38.44 19.02 -21.67
CA LYS A 557 38.70 19.05 -23.12
C LYS A 557 38.62 20.51 -23.54
N GLY A 558 39.65 21.26 -23.16
CA GLY A 558 40.04 22.49 -23.83
C GLY A 558 41.29 22.20 -24.65
N GLN A 559 41.42 22.88 -25.79
CA GLN A 559 42.64 22.98 -26.59
C GLN A 559 42.93 21.85 -27.60
N LYS A 560 42.20 21.87 -28.73
CA LYS A 560 42.77 21.59 -30.06
C LYS A 560 42.20 22.60 -31.06
N GLY A 561 42.85 23.76 -31.11
CA GLY A 561 42.69 24.79 -32.13
C GLY A 561 44.08 25.36 -32.41
N GLY A 562 44.65 25.00 -33.55
CA GLY A 562 46.01 25.31 -33.99
C GLY A 562 46.31 24.41 -35.20
N ARG A 563 45.85 24.80 -36.40
CA ARG A 563 46.62 25.59 -37.37
C ARG A 563 47.76 24.75 -37.95
N ASN A 564 47.58 24.23 -39.16
CA ASN A 564 48.68 24.19 -40.10
C ASN A 564 48.18 24.44 -41.53
N GLN A 565 48.92 25.29 -42.22
CA GLN A 565 48.76 25.72 -43.59
C GLN A 565 49.19 24.62 -44.56
N GLY A 566 48.67 24.70 -45.78
CA GLY A 566 48.97 23.84 -46.93
C GLY A 566 47.98 24.17 -48.03
#